data_AF-A0A4Y2R768-F1
#
_entry.id   AF-A0A4Y2R768-F1
#
_cell.length_a   1.000
_cell.length_b   1.000
_cell.length_c   1.000
_cell.angle_alpha   90.00
_cell.angle_beta   90.00
_cell.angle_gamma   90.00
#
_symmetry.space_group_name_H-M   'P 1'
#
loop_
_entity.id
_entity.type
_entity.pdbx_description
1 polymer ?
#
loop_
_entity_poly.entity_id
_entity_poly.type
_entity_poly.pdbx_seq_one_letter_code
_entity_poly.pdbx_strand_id
1 'polypeptide(L)'
;MILASKEYDEECAKEWLNAIINERKEKENVRRDEEIQIEERKRQEEIQERRRQEVIAERKREEKIDIAGRKRQEAIQESREQQEIELRKLEYGERKRKEEYEGRKRKDEMEFELEKIRLGAEGRFSNAIANQNVNKTQIKPKLEIHHLMQKFNSDKNDISLYLIMFERLAKQSEILENTWVTHLLGLLRMTLRS
;
A
#
# COMPACT_ATOMS: atom_id res chain seq x y z
N MET A 1 0.82 50.47 -121.97
CA MET A 1 0.19 49.27 -121.37
C MET A 1 0.99 48.94 -120.11
N ILE A 2 0.58 49.44 -118.95
CA ILE A 2 1.16 49.07 -117.65
C ILE A 2 -0.02 48.72 -116.75
N LEU A 3 -0.45 47.46 -116.84
CA LEU A 3 -1.39 46.84 -115.92
C LEU A 3 -0.71 45.58 -115.42
N ALA A 4 0.28 45.76 -114.57
CA ALA A 4 0.91 44.71 -113.81
C ALA A 4 1.48 45.36 -112.55
N SER A 5 1.40 44.68 -111.41
CA SER A 5 1.94 45.11 -110.10
C SER A 5 1.00 45.90 -109.18
N LYS A 6 -0.25 45.49 -109.03
CA LYS A 6 -1.02 45.79 -107.79
C LYS A 6 -1.39 44.54 -106.99
N GLU A 7 -1.57 43.40 -107.65
CA GLU A 7 -1.96 42.12 -107.03
C GLU A 7 -0.78 41.40 -106.36
N TYR A 8 0.44 41.55 -106.91
CA TYR A 8 1.68 40.98 -106.35
C TYR A 8 2.09 41.62 -105.01
N ASP A 9 1.75 42.88 -104.78
CA ASP A 9 2.04 43.59 -103.52
C ASP A 9 1.12 43.14 -102.37
N GLU A 10 -0.11 42.69 -102.66
CA GLU A 10 -1.08 42.33 -101.62
C GLU A 10 -0.81 40.92 -101.04
N GLU A 11 -0.42 39.96 -101.89
CA GLU A 11 -0.05 38.62 -101.45
C GLU A 11 1.25 38.63 -100.65
N CYS A 12 2.26 39.40 -101.11
CA CYS A 12 3.49 39.61 -100.36
C CYS A 12 3.23 40.29 -99.00
N ALA A 13 2.35 41.30 -98.95
CA ALA A 13 1.97 41.94 -97.69
C ALA A 13 1.25 40.98 -96.73
N LYS A 14 0.40 40.07 -97.23
CA LYS A 14 -0.28 39.04 -96.43
C LYS A 14 0.70 38.03 -95.84
N GLU A 15 1.70 37.59 -96.61
CA GLU A 15 2.74 36.69 -96.12
C GLU A 15 3.58 37.34 -95.02
N TRP A 16 3.99 38.59 -95.20
CA TRP A 16 4.71 39.35 -94.17
C TRP A 16 3.88 39.58 -92.90
N LEU A 17 2.60 39.90 -93.05
CA LEU A 17 1.70 40.06 -91.90
C LEU A 17 1.51 38.74 -91.15
N ASN A 18 1.34 37.63 -91.86
CA ASN A 18 1.24 36.29 -91.27
C ASN A 18 2.53 35.89 -90.54
N ALA A 19 3.70 36.21 -91.10
CA ALA A 19 4.99 35.97 -90.45
C ALA A 19 5.09 36.74 -89.12
N ILE A 20 4.73 38.03 -89.10
CA ILE A 20 4.73 38.85 -87.88
C ILE A 20 3.74 38.31 -86.84
N ILE A 21 2.54 37.89 -87.27
CA ILE A 21 1.53 37.32 -86.38
C ILE A 21 2.03 35.99 -85.79
N ASN A 22 2.61 35.12 -86.60
CA ASN A 22 3.16 33.84 -86.15
C ASN A 22 4.32 34.04 -85.18
N GLU A 23 5.27 34.93 -85.49
CA GLU A 23 6.40 35.24 -84.61
C GLU A 23 5.91 35.79 -83.25
N ARG A 24 4.90 36.67 -83.26
CA ARG A 24 4.29 37.16 -82.01
C ARG A 24 3.61 36.06 -81.22
N LYS A 25 2.89 35.17 -81.90
CA LYS A 25 2.19 34.03 -81.28
C LYS A 25 3.17 33.02 -80.70
N GLU A 26 4.27 32.73 -81.40
CA GLU A 26 5.35 31.87 -80.92
C GLU A 26 6.03 32.47 -79.69
N LYS A 27 6.37 33.77 -79.74
CA LYS A 27 6.92 34.48 -78.56
C LYS A 27 5.95 34.46 -77.38
N GLU A 28 4.65 34.63 -77.61
CA GLU A 28 3.64 34.53 -76.55
C GLU A 28 3.54 33.11 -75.97
N ASN A 29 3.62 32.08 -76.81
CA ASN A 29 3.59 30.68 -76.37
C ASN A 29 4.83 30.34 -75.55
N VAL A 30 6.02 30.76 -75.98
CA VAL A 30 7.26 30.58 -75.20
C VAL A 30 7.14 31.22 -73.82
N ARG A 31 6.65 32.46 -73.73
CA ARG A 31 6.42 33.10 -72.43
C ARG A 31 5.42 32.34 -71.56
N ARG A 32 4.33 31.83 -72.14
CA ARG A 32 3.34 31.01 -71.41
C ARG A 32 3.97 29.72 -70.90
N ASP A 33 4.77 29.05 -71.72
CA ASP A 33 5.45 27.82 -71.33
C ASP A 33 6.48 28.08 -70.22
N GLU A 34 7.23 29.18 -70.30
CA GLU A 34 8.15 29.62 -69.24
C GLU A 34 7.41 29.91 -67.92
N GLU A 35 6.27 30.60 -67.98
CA GLU A 35 5.44 30.90 -66.81
C GLU A 35 4.90 29.62 -66.16
N ILE A 36 4.42 28.67 -66.98
CA ILE A 36 3.99 27.34 -66.52
C ILE A 36 5.15 26.60 -65.84
N GLN A 37 6.35 26.60 -66.43
CA GLN A 37 7.53 25.93 -65.84
C GLN A 37 7.99 26.59 -64.53
N ILE A 38 7.89 27.91 -64.41
CA ILE A 38 8.20 28.62 -63.17
C ILE A 38 7.20 28.22 -62.08
N GLU A 39 5.91 28.21 -62.40
CA GLU A 39 4.87 27.86 -61.43
C GLU A 39 4.95 26.39 -61.02
N GLU A 40 5.27 25.49 -61.96
CA GLU A 40 5.48 24.08 -61.68
C GLU A 40 6.69 23.84 -60.77
N ARG A 41 7.81 24.55 -60.97
CA ARG A 41 8.95 24.51 -60.05
C ARG A 41 8.59 25.00 -58.66
N LYS A 42 7.90 26.14 -58.53
CA LYS A 42 7.44 26.64 -57.23
C LYS A 42 6.56 25.63 -56.51
N ARG A 43 5.64 24.99 -57.23
CA ARG A 43 4.77 23.95 -56.68
C ARG A 43 5.57 22.75 -56.17
N GLN A 44 6.60 22.33 -56.92
CA GLN A 44 7.49 21.26 -56.49
C GLN A 44 8.29 21.65 -55.24
N GLU A 45 8.83 22.87 -55.19
CA GLU A 45 9.54 23.40 -54.02
C GLU A 45 8.63 23.47 -52.79
N GLU A 46 7.39 23.94 -52.93
CA GLU A 46 6.42 23.96 -51.84
C GLU A 46 6.11 22.55 -51.33
N ILE A 47 5.94 21.57 -52.22
CA ILE A 47 5.73 20.17 -51.85
C ILE A 47 6.95 19.62 -51.10
N GLN A 48 8.17 19.93 -51.56
CA GLN A 48 9.40 19.49 -50.88
C GLN A 48 9.52 20.11 -49.49
N GLU A 49 9.22 21.39 -49.35
CA GLU A 49 9.26 22.07 -48.05
C GLU A 49 8.21 21.51 -47.09
N ARG A 50 6.98 21.28 -47.56
CA ARG A 50 5.93 20.61 -46.77
C ARG A 50 6.38 19.22 -46.30
N ARG A 51 6.99 18.42 -47.18
CA ARG A 51 7.53 17.10 -46.81
C ARG A 51 8.63 17.19 -45.75
N ARG A 52 9.54 18.16 -45.87
CA ARG A 52 10.58 18.39 -44.85
C ARG A 52 9.97 18.71 -43.50
N GLN A 53 8.98 19.59 -43.47
CA GLN A 53 8.28 19.95 -42.25
C GLN A 53 7.52 18.77 -41.64
N GLU A 54 6.89 17.95 -42.47
CA GLU A 54 6.18 16.74 -42.03
C GLU A 54 7.13 15.72 -41.38
N VAL A 55 8.28 15.45 -41.99
CA VAL A 55 9.31 14.57 -41.41
C VAL A 55 9.82 15.11 -40.06
N ILE A 56 10.04 16.42 -39.95
CA ILE A 56 10.44 17.04 -38.68
C ILE A 56 9.33 16.89 -37.63
N ALA A 57 8.08 17.09 -38.02
CA ALA A 57 6.94 16.97 -37.12
C ALA A 57 6.72 15.52 -36.66
N GLU A 58 6.89 14.55 -37.55
CA GLU A 58 6.83 13.11 -37.27
C GLU A 58 7.92 12.72 -36.29
N ARG A 59 9.18 13.07 -36.56
CA ARG A 59 10.31 12.83 -35.65
C ARG A 59 10.06 13.41 -34.24
N LYS A 60 9.48 14.61 -34.16
CA LYS A 60 9.10 15.22 -32.87
C LYS A 60 7.97 14.46 -32.16
N ARG A 61 7.04 13.85 -32.90
CA ARG A 61 5.98 13.00 -32.31
C ARG A 61 6.56 11.71 -31.78
N GLU A 62 7.43 11.05 -32.54
CA GLU A 62 8.14 9.83 -32.12
C GLU A 62 8.97 10.07 -30.87
N GLU A 63 9.79 11.13 -30.86
CA GLU A 63 10.61 11.49 -29.71
C GLU A 63 9.77 11.75 -28.44
N LYS A 64 8.60 12.39 -28.59
CA LYS A 64 7.66 12.58 -27.47
C LYS A 64 7.13 11.25 -26.94
N ILE A 65 6.81 10.31 -27.81
CA ILE A 65 6.35 8.97 -27.43
C ILE A 65 7.46 8.24 -26.67
N ASP A 66 8.69 8.29 -27.18
CA ASP A 66 9.85 7.64 -26.54
C ASP A 66 10.17 8.23 -25.16
N ILE A 67 10.14 9.55 -25.04
CA ILE A 67 10.33 10.23 -23.75
C ILE A 67 9.21 9.84 -22.77
N ALA A 68 7.96 9.82 -23.23
CA ALA A 68 6.84 9.40 -22.39
C ALA A 68 6.95 7.93 -21.98
N GLY A 69 7.41 7.05 -22.88
CA GLY A 69 7.68 5.65 -22.61
C GLY A 69 8.74 5.46 -21.52
N ARG A 70 9.89 6.14 -21.65
CA ARG A 70 10.97 6.12 -20.64
C ARG A 70 10.49 6.61 -19.28
N LYS A 71 9.79 7.76 -19.23
CA LYS A 71 9.25 8.29 -17.96
C LYS A 71 8.29 7.33 -17.27
N ARG A 72 7.46 6.61 -18.03
CA ARG A 72 6.56 5.58 -17.46
C ARG A 72 7.35 4.42 -16.89
N GLN A 73 8.40 3.97 -17.57
CA GLN A 73 9.27 2.89 -17.08
C GLN A 73 10.02 3.31 -15.81
N GLU A 74 10.58 4.51 -15.78
CA GLU A 74 11.24 5.09 -14.60
C GLU A 74 10.27 5.16 -13.42
N ALA A 75 9.06 5.68 -13.61
CA ALA A 75 8.05 5.75 -12.55
C ALA A 75 7.64 4.36 -12.01
N ILE A 76 7.54 3.35 -12.89
CA ILE A 76 7.27 1.97 -12.48
C ILE A 76 8.45 1.42 -11.66
N GLN A 77 9.68 1.70 -12.08
CA GLN A 77 10.88 1.24 -11.39
C GLN A 77 11.01 1.89 -10.00
N GLU A 78 10.82 3.21 -9.91
CA GLU A 78 10.81 3.93 -8.62
C GLU A 78 9.73 3.38 -7.68
N SER A 79 8.53 3.11 -8.20
CA SER A 79 7.45 2.53 -7.39
C SER A 79 7.81 1.13 -6.87
N ARG A 80 8.49 0.30 -7.67
CA ARG A 80 8.96 -1.03 -7.22
C ARG A 80 10.03 -0.91 -6.15
N GLU A 81 10.99 -0.01 -6.31
CA GLU A 81 12.04 0.25 -5.32
C GLU A 81 11.45 0.75 -4.00
N GLN A 82 10.46 1.63 -4.05
CA GLN A 82 9.74 2.08 -2.87
C GLN A 82 9.03 0.93 -2.15
N GLN A 83 8.33 0.06 -2.89
CA GLN A 83 7.71 -1.14 -2.32
C GLN A 83 8.74 -2.08 -1.67
N GLU A 84 9.89 -2.29 -2.31
CA GLU A 84 10.96 -3.12 -1.75
C GLU A 84 11.51 -2.53 -0.44
N ILE A 85 11.75 -1.21 -0.40
CA ILE A 85 12.20 -0.51 0.80
C ILE A 85 11.16 -0.64 1.92
N GLU A 86 9.87 -0.49 1.60
CA GLU A 86 8.79 -0.63 2.57
C GLU A 86 8.71 -2.06 3.13
N LEU A 87 8.76 -3.07 2.27
CA LEU A 87 8.80 -4.48 2.67
C LEU A 87 10.00 -4.77 3.58
N ARG A 88 11.18 -4.24 3.24
CA ARG A 88 12.39 -4.40 4.05
C ARG A 88 12.26 -3.74 5.43
N LYS A 89 11.62 -2.57 5.51
CA LYS A 89 11.32 -1.90 6.80
C LYS A 89 10.36 -2.72 7.66
N LEU A 90 9.31 -3.27 7.04
CA LEU A 90 8.36 -4.16 7.72
C LEU A 90 9.06 -5.42 8.24
N GLU A 91 9.84 -6.10 7.40
CA GLU A 91 10.57 -7.31 7.80
C GLU A 91 11.55 -7.04 8.97
N TYR A 92 12.25 -5.91 8.92
CA TYR A 92 13.11 -5.49 10.03
C TYR A 92 12.31 -5.24 11.32
N GLY A 93 11.14 -4.60 11.22
CA GLY A 93 10.23 -4.39 12.34
C GLY A 93 9.73 -5.71 12.95
N GLU A 94 9.28 -6.65 12.12
CA GLU A 94 8.86 -7.99 12.54
C GLU A 94 9.98 -8.75 13.26
N ARG A 95 11.19 -8.75 12.67
CA ARG A 95 12.36 -9.41 13.25
C ARG A 95 12.69 -8.84 14.63
N LYS A 96 12.68 -7.51 14.76
CA LYS A 96 12.95 -6.83 16.03
C LYS A 96 11.91 -7.18 17.11
N ARG A 97 10.62 -7.22 16.76
CA ARG A 97 9.56 -7.64 17.71
C ARG A 97 9.73 -9.09 18.16
N LYS A 98 10.09 -9.98 17.24
CA LYS A 98 10.34 -11.39 17.56
C LYS A 98 11.53 -11.55 18.51
N GLU A 99 12.64 -10.88 18.22
CA GLU A 99 13.83 -10.88 19.08
C GLU A 99 13.52 -10.35 20.49
N GLU A 100 12.74 -9.28 20.59
CA GLU A 100 12.31 -8.72 21.88
C GLU A 100 11.44 -9.70 22.67
N TYR A 101 10.47 -10.36 22.02
CA TYR A 101 9.63 -11.37 22.65
C TYR A 101 10.44 -12.57 23.15
N GLU A 102 11.36 -13.10 22.33
CA GLU A 102 12.25 -14.19 22.72
C GLU A 102 13.23 -13.76 23.83
N GLY A 103 13.66 -12.50 23.85
CA GLY A 103 14.46 -11.92 24.92
C GLY A 103 13.71 -11.87 26.25
N ARG A 104 12.46 -11.38 26.24
CA ARG A 104 11.59 -11.37 27.43
C ARG A 104 11.34 -12.78 27.96
N LYS A 105 10.96 -13.71 27.09
CA LYS A 105 10.71 -15.11 27.45
C LYS A 105 11.93 -15.75 28.13
N ARG A 106 13.14 -15.57 27.59
CA ARG A 106 14.39 -16.07 28.20
C ARG A 106 14.67 -15.45 29.56
N LYS A 107 14.37 -14.16 29.73
CA LYS A 107 14.52 -13.47 31.01
C LYS A 107 13.54 -14.00 32.06
N ASP A 108 12.27 -14.14 31.69
CA ASP A 108 11.23 -14.67 32.57
C ASP A 108 11.54 -16.12 33.00
N GLU A 109 12.04 -16.95 32.08
CA GLU A 109 12.46 -18.32 32.36
C GLU A 109 13.66 -18.38 33.32
N MET A 110 14.66 -17.50 33.13
CA MET A 110 15.79 -17.39 34.04
C MET A 110 15.38 -16.89 35.43
N GLU A 111 14.48 -15.91 35.50
CA GLU A 111 13.94 -15.39 36.76
C GLU A 111 13.18 -16.47 37.53
N PHE A 112 12.39 -17.29 36.83
CA PHE A 112 11.71 -18.43 37.42
C PHE A 112 12.68 -19.46 38.00
N GLU A 113 13.74 -19.84 37.27
CA GLU A 113 14.75 -20.79 37.78
C GLU A 113 15.54 -20.22 38.98
N LEU A 114 15.83 -18.91 38.99
CA LEU A 114 16.45 -18.26 40.16
C LEU A 114 15.53 -18.29 41.38
N GLU A 115 14.24 -18.00 41.21
CA GLU A 115 13.27 -18.03 42.32
C GLU A 115 13.09 -19.44 42.87
N LYS A 116 13.12 -20.46 42.01
CA LYS A 116 13.11 -21.87 42.41
C LYS A 116 14.31 -22.23 43.30
N ILE A 117 15.51 -21.77 42.95
CA ILE A 117 16.72 -21.96 43.78
C ILE A 117 16.58 -21.23 45.11
N ARG A 118 16.08 -19.98 45.11
CA ARG A 118 15.87 -19.18 46.31
C ARG A 118 14.90 -19.85 47.29
N LEU A 119 13.75 -20.33 46.81
CA LEU A 119 12.78 -21.07 47.64
C LEU A 119 13.35 -22.40 48.15
N GLY A 120 14.14 -23.11 47.34
CA GLY A 120 14.85 -24.32 47.76
C GLY A 120 15.90 -24.06 48.85
N ALA A 121 16.49 -22.86 48.88
CA ALA A 121 17.39 -22.42 49.95
C ALA A 121 16.61 -21.96 51.19
N GLU A 122 15.55 -21.16 51.05
CA GLU A 122 14.67 -20.71 52.14
C GLU A 122 13.95 -21.88 52.84
N GLY A 123 13.59 -22.94 52.12
CA GLY A 123 13.06 -24.19 52.68
C GLY A 123 14.05 -24.92 53.61
N ARG A 124 15.35 -24.63 53.53
CA ARG A 124 16.35 -25.12 54.51
C ARG A 124 16.48 -24.20 55.73
N PHE A 125 16.09 -22.93 55.63
CA PHE A 125 16.07 -21.99 56.76
C PHE A 125 14.81 -22.14 57.63
N SER A 126 13.67 -22.54 57.07
CA SER A 126 12.44 -22.83 57.85
C SER A 126 12.60 -24.00 58.83
N ASN A 127 13.55 -24.91 58.58
CA ASN A 127 13.83 -26.03 59.48
C ASN A 127 14.63 -25.62 60.73
N ALA A 128 15.18 -24.40 60.78
CA ALA A 128 15.90 -23.90 61.96
C ALA A 128 14.98 -23.26 63.02
N ILE A 129 13.76 -22.85 62.64
CA ILE A 129 12.75 -22.23 63.54
C ILE A 129 11.56 -23.18 63.78
N ALA A 130 11.73 -24.49 63.55
CA ALA A 130 10.69 -25.50 63.77
C ALA A 130 10.89 -26.35 65.04
N ASN A 131 11.99 -26.15 65.78
CA ASN A 131 12.34 -26.98 66.94
C ASN A 131 11.95 -26.38 68.30
N GLN A 132 10.87 -25.59 68.35
CA GLN A 132 10.19 -25.28 69.62
C GLN A 132 8.68 -25.10 69.40
N ASN A 133 7.97 -26.14 68.98
CA ASN A 133 6.60 -26.34 69.48
C ASN A 133 6.12 -27.77 69.21
N VAL A 134 6.68 -28.71 69.96
CA VAL A 134 5.96 -29.95 70.24
C VAL A 134 4.73 -29.52 71.04
N ASN A 135 3.53 -29.62 70.44
CA ASN A 135 2.21 -29.84 71.08
C ASN A 135 1.06 -29.23 70.26
N LYS A 136 0.52 -29.98 69.28
CA LYS A 136 -0.94 -30.21 69.18
C LYS A 136 -1.25 -31.19 68.05
N THR A 137 -1.59 -32.40 68.48
CA THR A 137 -2.70 -33.20 67.96
C THR A 137 -3.40 -32.66 66.71
N GLN A 138 -3.27 -33.41 65.61
CA GLN A 138 -4.37 -33.86 64.75
C GLN A 138 -5.68 -33.06 64.86
N ILE A 139 -5.77 -31.93 64.15
CA ILE A 139 -7.04 -31.30 63.81
C ILE A 139 -6.92 -30.85 62.35
N LYS A 140 -7.57 -31.57 61.43
CA LYS A 140 -7.98 -31.01 60.13
C LYS A 140 -8.93 -29.86 60.53
N PRO A 141 -8.59 -28.56 60.36
CA PRO A 141 -9.51 -27.52 60.76
C PRO A 141 -10.65 -27.57 59.75
N LYS A 142 -11.79 -28.16 60.14
CA LYS A 142 -13.03 -28.09 59.40
C LYS A 142 -13.53 -26.65 59.55
N LEU A 143 -12.90 -25.75 58.79
CA LEU A 143 -13.24 -24.33 58.74
C LEU A 143 -14.61 -24.24 58.06
N GLU A 144 -15.65 -24.01 58.84
CA GLU A 144 -16.97 -23.70 58.30
C GLU A 144 -16.83 -22.45 57.41
N ILE A 145 -17.31 -22.52 56.17
CA ILE A 145 -17.19 -21.44 55.16
C ILE A 145 -17.67 -20.09 55.71
N HIS A 146 -18.59 -20.10 56.69
CA HIS A 146 -19.07 -18.94 57.42
C HIS A 146 -17.97 -18.07 58.06
N HIS A 147 -16.81 -18.64 58.41
CA HIS A 147 -15.68 -17.88 58.97
C HIS A 147 -14.67 -17.45 57.90
N LEU A 148 -14.63 -18.12 56.75
CA LEU A 148 -13.62 -17.92 55.72
C LEU A 148 -14.07 -16.94 54.63
N MET A 149 -15.37 -16.75 54.46
CA MET A 149 -15.94 -15.86 53.47
C MET A 149 -16.52 -14.59 54.11
N GLN A 150 -16.14 -13.42 53.61
CA GLN A 150 -16.77 -12.16 54.01
C GLN A 150 -18.24 -12.14 53.60
N LYS A 151 -19.11 -11.47 54.36
CA LYS A 151 -20.54 -11.39 54.05
C LYS A 151 -20.76 -10.71 52.70
N PHE A 152 -21.73 -11.20 51.92
CA PHE A 152 -22.12 -10.57 50.67
C PHE A 152 -22.72 -9.18 50.93
N ASN A 153 -22.22 -8.18 50.21
CA ASN A 153 -22.78 -6.83 50.18
C ASN A 153 -23.11 -6.47 48.73
N SER A 154 -24.40 -6.28 48.42
CA SER A 154 -24.86 -6.01 47.05
C SER A 154 -24.38 -4.68 46.47
N ASP A 155 -24.01 -3.72 47.31
CA ASP A 155 -23.58 -2.38 46.86
C ASP A 155 -22.07 -2.34 46.56
N LYS A 156 -21.31 -3.32 47.08
CA LYS A 156 -19.84 -3.35 47.02
C LYS A 156 -19.26 -4.60 46.35
N ASN A 157 -20.00 -5.72 46.34
CA ASN A 157 -19.47 -7.01 45.90
C ASN A 157 -20.21 -7.48 44.64
N ASP A 158 -19.46 -7.85 43.61
CA ASP A 158 -19.99 -8.51 42.42
C ASP A 158 -20.43 -9.94 42.78
N ILE A 159 -21.68 -10.28 42.43
CA ILE A 159 -22.27 -11.59 42.70
C ILE A 159 -21.51 -12.73 42.00
N SER A 160 -20.95 -12.47 40.82
CA SER A 160 -20.21 -13.45 40.04
C SER A 160 -18.89 -13.81 40.73
N LEU A 161 -18.15 -12.80 41.19
CA LEU A 161 -16.90 -13.01 41.94
C LEU A 161 -17.16 -13.70 43.28
N TYR A 162 -18.27 -13.36 43.94
CA TYR A 162 -18.66 -13.99 45.20
C TYR A 162 -18.96 -15.49 45.03
N LEU A 163 -19.66 -15.88 43.96
CA LEU A 163 -19.96 -17.28 43.66
C LEU A 163 -18.71 -18.07 43.27
N ILE A 164 -17.79 -17.47 42.50
CA ILE A 164 -16.51 -18.10 42.14
C ILE A 164 -15.64 -18.35 43.39
N MET A 165 -15.59 -17.37 44.31
CA MET A 165 -14.88 -17.54 45.58
C MET A 165 -15.52 -18.63 46.44
N PHE A 166 -16.85 -18.66 46.52
CA PHE A 166 -17.58 -19.71 47.24
C PHE A 166 -17.28 -21.09 46.68
N GLU A 167 -17.34 -21.28 45.36
CA GLU A 167 -17.08 -22.56 44.70
C GLU A 167 -15.67 -23.07 44.98
N ARG A 168 -14.66 -22.18 44.89
CA ARG A 168 -13.26 -22.53 45.21
C ARG A 168 -13.11 -22.98 46.66
N LEU A 169 -13.74 -22.27 47.60
CA LEU A 169 -13.69 -22.60 49.02
C LEU A 169 -14.46 -23.88 49.36
N ALA A 170 -15.61 -24.11 48.72
CA ALA A 170 -16.40 -25.33 48.89
C ALA A 170 -15.65 -26.57 48.41
N LYS A 171 -14.96 -26.46 47.26
CA LYS A 171 -14.08 -27.52 46.74
C LYS A 171 -12.86 -27.74 47.64
N GLN A 172 -12.22 -26.67 48.12
CA GLN A 172 -11.07 -26.76 49.02
C GLN A 172 -11.44 -27.36 50.39
N SER A 173 -12.69 -27.19 50.82
CA SER A 173 -13.20 -27.68 52.10
C SER A 173 -13.90 -29.04 52.00
N GLU A 174 -13.82 -29.73 50.84
CA GLU A 174 -14.45 -31.03 50.57
C GLU A 174 -15.96 -31.05 50.92
N ILE A 175 -16.68 -29.94 50.68
CA ILE A 175 -18.12 -29.90 50.93
C ILE A 175 -18.84 -30.68 49.83
N LEU A 176 -19.75 -31.58 50.22
CA LEU A 176 -20.59 -32.32 49.30
C LEU A 176 -21.50 -31.38 48.50
N GLU A 177 -21.50 -31.53 47.17
CA GLU A 177 -22.25 -30.68 46.23
C GLU A 177 -23.74 -30.57 46.56
N ASN A 178 -24.35 -31.65 47.08
CA ASN A 178 -25.75 -31.68 47.50
C ASN A 178 -26.07 -30.75 48.69
N THR A 179 -25.05 -30.22 49.38
CA THR A 179 -25.20 -29.25 50.47
C THR A 179 -24.72 -27.84 50.09
N TRP A 180 -24.23 -27.60 48.86
CA TRP A 180 -23.72 -26.27 48.49
C TRP A 180 -24.80 -25.20 48.54
N VAL A 181 -26.01 -25.52 48.06
CA VAL A 181 -27.16 -24.60 48.08
C VAL A 181 -27.57 -24.25 49.52
N THR A 182 -27.51 -25.20 50.46
CA THR A 182 -27.86 -24.91 51.86
C THR A 182 -26.82 -24.03 52.55
N HIS A 183 -25.53 -24.24 52.29
CA HIS A 183 -24.45 -23.40 52.81
C HIS A 183 -24.49 -21.99 52.19
N LEU A 184 -24.71 -21.88 50.88
CA LEU A 184 -24.84 -20.59 50.19
C LEU A 184 -26.05 -19.81 50.70
N LEU A 185 -27.20 -20.48 50.87
CA LEU A 185 -28.38 -19.86 51.47
C LEU A 185 -28.14 -19.47 52.93
N GLY A 186 -27.35 -20.21 53.70
CA GLY A 186 -26.93 -19.79 55.04
C GLY A 186 -26.13 -18.48 55.03
N LEU A 187 -25.18 -18.36 54.10
CA LEU A 187 -24.36 -17.15 53.92
C LEU A 187 -25.18 -15.94 53.45
N LEU A 188 -26.21 -16.18 52.64
CA LEU A 188 -27.10 -15.12 52.12
C LEU A 188 -28.22 -14.74 53.11
N ARG A 189 -28.75 -15.70 53.88
CA ARG A 189 -29.85 -15.46 54.83
C ARG A 189 -29.40 -14.74 56.10
N MET A 190 -28.13 -14.83 56.49
CA MET A 190 -27.59 -14.02 57.60
C MET A 190 -27.55 -12.51 57.30
N THR A 191 -27.88 -12.09 56.08
CA THR A 191 -27.90 -10.69 55.64
C THR A 191 -29.31 -10.08 55.61
N LEU A 192 -30.38 -10.86 55.80
CA LEU A 192 -31.78 -10.37 55.84
C LEU A 192 -32.32 -10.13 57.26
N ARG A 193 -31.46 -10.24 58.28
CA ARG A 193 -31.80 -9.91 59.67
C ARG A 193 -30.68 -9.08 60.30
N SER A 194 -30.42 -7.91 59.73
CA SER A 194 -29.75 -6.76 60.35
C SER A 194 -30.05 -5.51 59.54
#